data_AF-A0A947Y8N6-F1
#
_entry.id   AF-A0A947Y8N6-F1
#
_cell.length_a   1.000
_cell.length_b   1.000
_cell.length_c   1.000
_cell.angle_alpha   90.00
_cell.angle_beta   90.00
_cell.angle_gamma   90.00
#
_symmetry.space_group_name_H-M   'P 1'
#
loop_
_entity.id
_entity.type
_entity.pdbx_description
1 polymer ?
#
loop_
_entity_poly.entity_id
_entity_poly.type
_entity_poly.pdbx_seq_one_letter_code
_entity_poly.pdbx_strand_id
1 'polypeptide(L)'
;METPDQVRHHIIDSLMARHPEGADAAIVLWEKLATEVISVVGEGGFDSLYARSVFLSQPRFPWLAAGSSSPQAAHRFAPLKTSLAAQTPVQASEANRLLLTTFTDIVASLIGETLTTGILRSAWAMSQRTRTARS
;
A
#
# COMPACT_ATOMS: atom_id res chain seq x y z
N MET A 1 -5.93 18.56 17.84
CA MET A 1 -4.76 18.20 17.02
C MET A 1 -4.85 16.73 16.73
N GLU A 2 -4.98 16.34 15.46
CA GLU A 2 -4.94 14.93 15.07
C GLU A 2 -3.53 14.39 15.30
N THR A 3 -3.41 13.19 15.86
CA THR A 3 -2.10 12.55 16.02
C THR A 3 -1.59 12.06 14.66
N PRO A 4 -0.27 11.95 14.46
CA PRO A 4 0.27 11.49 13.18
C PRO A 4 -0.26 10.10 12.76
N ASP A 5 -0.56 9.22 13.73
CA ASP A 5 -1.24 7.94 13.52
C ASP A 5 -2.67 8.08 12.98
N GLN A 6 -3.46 9.00 13.53
CA GLN A 6 -4.82 9.30 13.04
C GLN A 6 -4.79 9.85 11.62
N VAL A 7 -3.81 10.72 11.33
CA VAL A 7 -3.63 11.31 9.99
C VAL A 7 -3.30 10.22 8.97
N ARG A 8 -2.44 9.26 9.31
CA ARG A 8 -2.09 8.14 8.44
C ARG A 8 -3.30 7.27 8.12
N HIS A 9 -4.06 6.86 9.13
CA HIS A 9 -5.29 6.09 8.93
C HIS A 9 -6.31 6.85 8.08
N HIS A 10 -6.48 8.14 8.34
CA HIS A 10 -7.37 9.00 7.56
C HIS A 10 -6.94 9.11 6.08
N ILE A 11 -5.64 9.17 5.79
CA ILE A 11 -5.11 9.17 4.42
C ILE A 11 -5.48 7.85 3.73
N ILE A 12 -5.29 6.71 4.40
CA ILE A 12 -5.62 5.38 3.85
C ILE A 12 -7.12 5.26 3.57
N ASP A 13 -7.97 5.62 4.54
CA ASP A 13 -9.42 5.54 4.37
C ASP A 13 -9.93 6.49 3.27
N SER A 14 -9.37 7.71 3.20
CA SER A 14 -9.67 8.68 2.14
C SER A 14 -9.27 8.17 0.75
N LEU A 15 -8.18 7.40 0.65
CA LEU A 15 -7.75 6.79 -0.60
C LEU A 15 -8.64 5.64 -1.02
N MET A 16 -8.99 4.77 -0.07
CA MET A 16 -9.91 3.66 -0.31
C MET A 16 -11.29 4.16 -0.79
N ALA A 17 -11.76 5.30 -0.27
CA ALA A 17 -13.01 5.92 -0.69
C ALA A 17 -12.96 6.60 -2.08
N ARG A 18 -11.76 6.97 -2.57
CA ARG A 18 -11.58 7.79 -3.79
C ARG A 18 -11.09 7.00 -5.00
N HIS A 19 -10.51 5.82 -4.80
CA HIS A 19 -9.97 5.02 -5.88
C HIS A 19 -11.00 4.03 -6.44
N PRO A 20 -11.04 3.83 -7.78
CA PRO A 20 -11.90 2.83 -8.37
C PRO A 20 -11.58 1.46 -7.77
N GLU A 21 -12.61 0.71 -7.42
CA GLU A 21 -12.47 -0.63 -6.88
C GLU A 21 -11.80 -1.55 -7.91
N GLY A 22 -10.90 -2.42 -7.44
CA GLY A 22 -10.30 -3.45 -8.28
C GLY A 22 -8.80 -3.64 -8.10
N ALA A 23 -8.31 -4.78 -8.56
CA ALA A 23 -6.93 -5.19 -8.39
C ALA A 23 -5.94 -4.20 -9.03
N ASP A 24 -6.20 -3.71 -10.24
CA ASP A 24 -5.32 -2.78 -10.95
C ASP A 24 -5.09 -1.46 -10.20
N ALA A 25 -6.16 -0.87 -9.67
CA ALA A 25 -6.07 0.38 -8.92
C ALA A 25 -5.25 0.19 -7.64
N ALA A 26 -5.39 -0.96 -6.97
CA ALA A 26 -4.58 -1.31 -5.82
C ALA A 26 -3.09 -1.41 -6.19
N ILE A 27 -2.75 -2.05 -7.32
CA ILE A 27 -1.34 -2.18 -7.73
C ILE A 27 -0.69 -0.82 -7.98
N VAL A 28 -1.38 0.09 -8.67
CA VAL A 28 -0.85 1.44 -8.92
C VAL A 28 -0.54 2.19 -7.62
N LEU A 29 -1.36 2.00 -6.58
CA LEU A 29 -1.12 2.58 -5.26
C LEU A 29 0.11 1.97 -4.57
N TRP A 30 0.24 0.64 -4.65
CA TRP A 30 1.37 -0.10 -4.09
C TRP A 30 2.69 0.22 -4.78
N GLU A 31 2.70 0.39 -6.10
CA GLU A 31 3.89 0.79 -6.85
C GLU A 31 4.39 2.18 -6.44
N LYS A 32 3.49 3.16 -6.35
CA LYS A 32 3.84 4.52 -5.88
C LYS A 32 4.38 4.49 -4.45
N LEU A 33 3.73 3.75 -3.57
CA LEU A 33 4.18 3.61 -2.19
C LEU A 33 5.56 2.93 -2.12
N ALA A 34 5.77 1.89 -2.92
CA ALA A 34 7.03 1.16 -2.98
C ALA A 34 8.17 2.07 -3.43
N THR A 35 7.98 2.89 -4.48
CA THR A 35 9.00 3.84 -4.92
C THR A 35 9.48 4.75 -3.79
N GLU A 36 8.55 5.35 -3.05
CA GLU A 36 8.88 6.26 -1.97
C GLU A 36 9.53 5.53 -0.78
N VAL A 37 9.00 4.38 -0.36
CA VAL A 37 9.55 3.64 0.78
C VAL A 37 10.93 3.06 0.45
N ILE A 38 11.14 2.50 -0.74
CA ILE A 38 12.44 1.99 -1.20
C ILE A 38 13.50 3.10 -1.18
N SER A 39 13.13 4.34 -1.51
CA SER A 39 14.08 5.46 -1.48
C SER A 39 14.63 5.75 -0.07
N VAL A 40 13.93 5.31 0.98
CA VAL A 40 14.31 5.53 2.38
C VAL A 40 14.94 4.29 3.01
N VAL A 41 14.34 3.10 2.83
CA VAL A 41 14.76 1.86 3.51
C VAL A 41 15.52 0.87 2.61
N GLY A 42 15.62 1.16 1.31
CA GLY A 42 16.18 0.26 0.31
C GLY A 42 15.21 -0.86 -0.11
N GLU A 43 15.56 -1.55 -1.21
CA GLU A 43 14.71 -2.58 -1.82
C GLU A 43 14.51 -3.80 -0.92
N GLY A 44 15.59 -4.37 -0.38
CA GLY A 44 15.50 -5.52 0.54
C GLY A 44 14.78 -5.18 1.85
N GLY A 45 14.86 -3.92 2.30
CA GLY A 45 14.08 -3.41 3.42
C GLY A 45 12.60 -3.42 3.10
N PHE A 46 12.21 -2.84 1.96
CA PHE A 46 10.83 -2.86 1.49
C PHE A 46 10.27 -4.29 1.38
N ASP A 47 11.00 -5.21 0.73
CA ASP A 47 10.54 -6.58 0.52
C ASP A 47 10.30 -7.31 1.84
N SER A 48 11.17 -7.10 2.83
CA SER A 48 11.02 -7.68 4.17
C SER A 48 9.80 -7.12 4.91
N LEU A 49 9.57 -5.81 4.85
CA LEU A 49 8.41 -5.17 5.48
C LEU A 49 7.11 -5.58 4.79
N TYR A 50 7.11 -5.68 3.45
CA TYR A 50 5.98 -6.14 2.67
C TYR A 50 5.63 -7.60 3.00
N ALA A 51 6.61 -8.50 2.98
CA ALA A 51 6.40 -9.90 3.34
C ALA A 51 5.84 -10.05 4.76
N ARG A 52 6.34 -9.25 5.72
CA ARG A 52 5.81 -9.23 7.09
C ARG A 52 4.37 -8.71 7.13
N SER A 53 4.03 -7.68 6.37
CA SER A 53 2.66 -7.15 6.29
C SER A 53 1.68 -8.17 5.73
N VAL A 54 2.08 -8.93 4.69
CA VAL A 54 1.30 -10.03 4.12
C VAL A 54 1.10 -11.12 5.18
N PHE A 55 2.17 -11.54 5.86
CA PHE A 55 2.09 -12.55 6.91
C PHE A 55 1.12 -12.17 8.04
N LEU A 56 1.14 -10.92 8.50
CA LEU A 56 0.22 -10.43 9.54
C LEU A 56 -1.24 -10.29 9.05
N SER A 57 -1.45 -10.17 7.74
CA SER A 57 -2.79 -10.09 7.13
C SER A 57 -3.42 -11.46 6.86
N GLN A 58 -2.60 -12.52 6.74
CA GLN A 58 -3.05 -13.89 6.45
C GLN A 58 -4.10 -14.44 7.43
N PRO A 59 -4.07 -14.20 8.75
CA PRO A 59 -5.09 -14.72 9.66
C PRO A 59 -6.51 -14.28 9.31
N ARG A 60 -6.67 -13.12 8.66
CA ARG A 60 -7.97 -12.64 8.17
C ARG A 60 -8.19 -12.95 6.69
N PHE A 61 -7.14 -12.96 5.87
CA PHE A 61 -7.21 -13.22 4.43
C PHE A 61 -6.13 -14.22 4.00
N PRO A 62 -6.32 -15.54 4.20
CA PRO A 62 -5.29 -16.55 3.94
C PRO A 62 -4.82 -16.61 2.48
N TRP A 63 -5.67 -16.18 1.55
CA TRP A 63 -5.42 -16.18 0.11
C TRP A 63 -4.45 -15.07 -0.36
N LEU A 64 -4.10 -14.10 0.48
CA LEU A 64 -3.15 -13.03 0.12
C LEU A 64 -1.73 -13.54 -0.16
N ALA A 65 -1.37 -14.72 0.34
CA ALA A 65 -0.01 -15.25 0.28
C ALA A 65 0.18 -16.40 -0.73
N ALA A 66 -0.84 -16.69 -1.54
CA ALA A 66 -0.80 -17.83 -2.45
C ALA A 66 0.18 -17.65 -3.64
N GLY A 67 0.75 -16.46 -3.83
CA GLY A 67 1.74 -16.22 -4.86
C GLY A 67 3.08 -15.79 -4.26
N SER A 68 4.09 -16.63 -4.47
CA SER A 68 5.50 -16.32 -4.22
C SER A 68 5.88 -14.99 -4.87
N SER A 69 6.54 -14.12 -4.11
CA SER A 69 7.11 -12.88 -4.62
C SER A 69 8.08 -13.21 -5.76
N SER A 70 7.80 -12.74 -6.97
CA SER A 70 8.77 -12.78 -8.06
C SER A 70 9.98 -11.93 -7.66
N PRO A 71 11.23 -12.43 -7.83
CA PRO A 71 12.44 -11.68 -7.48
C PRO A 71 12.68 -10.46 -8.38
N GLN A 72 11.83 -10.21 -9.39
CA GLN A 72 11.94 -9.05 -10.27
C GLN A 72 11.02 -7.92 -9.82
N ALA A 73 11.61 -6.76 -9.51
CA ALA A 73 10.92 -5.53 -9.10
C ALA A 73 9.73 -5.16 -10.02
N ALA A 74 9.87 -5.39 -11.33
CA ALA A 74 8.84 -5.10 -12.32
C ALA A 74 7.55 -5.91 -12.16
N HIS A 75 7.59 -7.05 -11.45
CA HIS A 75 6.45 -7.94 -11.25
C HIS A 75 6.17 -8.20 -9.76
N ARG A 76 6.71 -7.36 -8.86
CA ARG A 76 6.63 -7.56 -7.41
C ARG A 76 5.20 -7.75 -6.91
N PHE A 77 4.25 -6.99 -7.48
CA PHE A 77 2.84 -7.02 -7.08
C PHE A 77 1.95 -7.91 -7.97
N ALA A 78 2.51 -8.63 -8.96
CA ALA A 78 1.73 -9.55 -9.78
C ALA A 78 1.02 -10.66 -8.96
N PRO A 79 1.65 -11.23 -7.91
CA PRO A 79 0.96 -12.12 -6.97
C PRO A 79 -0.25 -11.47 -6.30
N LEU A 80 -0.06 -10.25 -5.76
CA LEU A 80 -1.11 -9.50 -5.11
C LEU A 80 -2.27 -9.20 -6.06
N LYS A 81 -1.96 -8.77 -7.29
CA LYS A 81 -2.96 -8.51 -8.33
C LYS A 81 -3.83 -9.73 -8.61
N THR A 82 -3.18 -10.88 -8.79
CA THR A 82 -3.86 -12.16 -9.05
C THR A 82 -4.76 -12.53 -7.87
N SER A 83 -4.24 -12.45 -6.64
CA SER A 83 -4.99 -12.72 -5.43
C SER A 83 -6.22 -11.82 -5.28
N LEU A 84 -6.07 -10.50 -5.51
CA LEU A 84 -7.18 -9.55 -5.44
C LEU A 84 -8.22 -9.76 -6.56
N ALA A 85 -7.76 -10.04 -7.79
CA ALA A 85 -8.65 -10.25 -8.94
C ALA A 85 -9.49 -11.53 -8.84
N ALA A 86 -9.03 -12.51 -8.05
CA ALA A 86 -9.76 -13.76 -7.80
C ALA A 86 -10.89 -13.61 -6.75
N GLN A 87 -11.00 -12.47 -6.07
CA GLN A 87 -11.97 -12.24 -5.00
C GLN A 87 -13.09 -11.28 -5.43
N THR A 88 -14.14 -11.22 -4.61
CA THR A 88 -15.17 -10.19 -4.76
C THR A 88 -14.59 -8.79 -4.54
N PRO A 89 -15.13 -7.72 -5.17
CA PRO A 89 -14.64 -6.36 -4.97
C PRO A 89 -14.57 -5.93 -3.50
N VAL A 90 -15.57 -6.35 -2.71
CA VAL A 90 -15.63 -6.10 -1.27
C VAL A 90 -14.46 -6.77 -0.53
N GLN A 91 -14.24 -8.07 -0.75
CA GLN A 91 -13.15 -8.79 -0.09
C GLN A 91 -11.76 -8.29 -0.54
N ALA A 92 -11.61 -7.97 -1.83
CA ALA A 92 -10.38 -7.40 -2.35
C ALA A 92 -10.08 -6.03 -1.71
N SER A 93 -11.09 -5.17 -1.59
CA SER A 93 -10.97 -3.86 -0.94
C SER A 93 -10.62 -3.99 0.55
N GLU A 94 -11.32 -4.85 1.29
CA GLU A 94 -11.04 -5.07 2.72
C GLU A 94 -9.63 -5.61 2.96
N ALA A 95 -9.20 -6.59 2.16
CA ALA A 95 -7.87 -7.18 2.27
C ALA A 95 -6.77 -6.18 1.91
N ASN A 96 -6.95 -5.41 0.85
CA ASN A 96 -6.00 -4.37 0.46
C ASN A 96 -5.91 -3.27 1.52
N ARG A 97 -7.04 -2.86 2.10
CA ARG A 97 -7.06 -1.87 3.20
C ARG A 97 -6.30 -2.39 4.41
N LEU A 98 -6.57 -3.62 4.85
CA LEU A 98 -5.86 -4.22 5.98
C LEU A 98 -4.35 -4.28 5.71
N LEU A 99 -3.96 -4.74 4.52
CA LEU A 99 -2.56 -4.88 4.14
C LEU A 99 -1.84 -3.52 4.14
N LEU A 100 -2.46 -2.47 3.58
CA LEU A 100 -1.93 -1.11 3.59
C LEU A 100 -1.78 -0.56 5.01
N THR A 101 -2.81 -0.73 5.85
CA THR A 101 -2.74 -0.30 7.26
C THR A 101 -1.58 -1.01 7.97
N THR A 102 -1.53 -2.35 7.92
CA THR A 102 -0.47 -3.13 8.56
C THR A 102 0.92 -2.78 8.04
N PHE A 103 1.08 -2.61 6.72
CA PHE A 103 2.36 -2.23 6.14
C PHE A 103 2.81 -0.86 6.65
N THR A 104 1.91 0.12 6.64
CA THR A 104 2.25 1.48 7.08
C THR A 104 2.47 1.58 8.59
N ASP A 105 1.79 0.75 9.40
CA ASP A 105 2.08 0.58 10.84
C ASP A 105 3.53 0.09 11.04
N ILE A 106 3.93 -0.94 10.28
CA ILE A 106 5.28 -1.50 10.34
C ILE A 106 6.31 -0.43 9.94
N VAL A 107 6.07 0.30 8.84
CA VAL A 107 6.96 1.38 8.40
C VAL A 107 7.05 2.47 9.46
N ALA A 108 5.93 2.92 10.03
CA ALA A 108 5.93 3.91 11.10
C ALA A 108 6.67 3.47 12.36
N SER A 109 6.59 2.19 12.73
CA SER A 109 7.36 1.64 13.84
C SER A 109 8.88 1.63 13.58
N LEU A 110 9.31 1.60 12.31
CA LEU A 110 10.71 1.53 11.92
C LEU A 110 11.35 2.92 11.77
N ILE A 111 10.67 3.84 11.08
CA ILE A 111 11.22 5.15 10.69
C ILE A 111 10.53 6.34 11.36
N GLY A 112 9.50 6.09 12.16
CA GLY A 112 8.71 7.10 12.86
C GLY A 112 7.50 7.60 12.07
N GLU A 113 6.45 7.93 12.81
CA GLU A 113 5.13 8.31 12.29
C GLU A 113 5.16 9.54 11.36
N THR A 114 5.99 10.54 11.69
CA THR A 114 6.13 11.77 10.90
C THR A 114 6.67 11.50 9.51
N LEU A 115 7.70 10.64 9.40
CA LEU A 115 8.32 10.33 8.11
C LEU A 115 7.40 9.45 7.27
N THR A 116 6.76 8.44 7.88
CA THR A 116 5.74 7.62 7.21
C THR A 116 4.60 8.47 6.66
N THR A 117 4.06 9.39 7.46
CA THR A 117 3.01 10.31 7.00
C THR A 117 3.48 11.16 5.82
N GLY A 118 4.73 11.64 5.84
CA GLY A 118 5.35 12.36 4.74
C GLY A 118 5.43 11.53 3.45
N ILE A 119 5.89 10.28 3.56
CA ILE A 119 5.97 9.31 2.45
C ILE A 119 4.58 9.05 1.86
N LEU A 120 3.58 8.79 2.69
CA LEU A 120 2.21 8.52 2.23
C LEU A 120 1.61 9.72 1.51
N ARG A 121 1.85 10.93 2.04
CA ARG A 121 1.48 12.16 1.32
C ARG A 121 2.25 12.28 0.01
N SER A 122 3.55 11.99 -0.07
CA SER A 122 4.30 12.05 -1.33
C SER A 122 3.74 11.08 -2.37
N ALA A 123 3.61 9.80 -1.99
CA ALA A 123 3.12 8.72 -2.84
C ALA A 123 1.72 9.01 -3.42
N TRP A 124 0.84 9.64 -2.63
CA TRP A 124 -0.57 9.72 -2.95
C TRP A 124 -1.13 11.14 -3.16
N ALA A 125 -0.44 12.20 -2.70
CA ALA A 125 -0.79 13.59 -3.03
C ALA A 125 -0.43 13.96 -4.48
N MET A 126 0.43 13.18 -5.16
CA MET A 126 0.70 13.36 -6.58
C MET A 126 -0.51 13.09 -7.50
N SER A 127 -1.59 12.50 -7.00
CA SER A 127 -2.85 12.43 -7.75
C SER A 127 -3.57 13.79 -7.88
N GLN A 128 -3.10 14.85 -7.21
CA GLN A 128 -3.67 16.21 -7.31
C GLN A 128 -2.96 17.13 -8.31
N ARG A 129 -1.72 16.84 -8.74
CA ARG A 129 -0.93 17.79 -9.53
C ARG A 129 -1.14 17.75 -11.05
N THR A 130 -1.98 16.85 -11.58
CA THR A 130 -2.14 16.69 -13.04
C THR A 130 -3.50 17.13 -13.59
N ARG A 131 -4.20 18.06 -12.92
CA ARG A 131 -5.50 18.59 -13.43
C ARG A 131 -5.57 20.12 -13.61
N THR A 132 -4.45 20.83 -13.60
CA THR A 132 -4.43 22.30 -13.82
C THR A 132 -3.49 22.79 -14.91
N ALA A 133 -2.92 21.90 -15.74
CA ALA A 133 -2.12 22.30 -16.90
C ALA A 133 -2.82 21.94 -18.22
N ARG A 134 -3.98 22.55 -18.48
CA ARG A 134 -4.49 22.85 -19.82
C ARG A 134 -5.66 23.82 -19.71
N SER A 135 -5.31 25.10 -19.71
CA SER A 135 -6.18 26.20 -20.16
C SER A 135 -5.93 26.42 -21.64
#